data_AF-A0A968H8B0-F1
#
_entry.id   AF-A0A968H8B0-F1
#
_cell.length_a   1.000
_cell.length_b   1.000
_cell.length_c   1.000
_cell.angle_alpha   90.00
_cell.angle_beta   90.00
_cell.angle_gamma   90.00
#
_symmetry.space_group_name_H-M   'P 1'
#
loop_
_entity.id
_entity.type
_entity.pdbx_description
1 polymer ?
#
loop_
_entity_poly.entity_id
_entity_poly.type
_entity_poly.pdbx_seq_one_letter_code
_entity_poly.pdbx_strand_id
1 'polypeptide(L)'
;MKVEELNVDAVIGKVGKILCEHDKKKGVLIHTFQKIQEDHGYLPEDLLNNLAKKLSLPLAEVYSVASFYKQFHFSPRGKKVVRVCMGTACHVRGAKKVLDALEDEFCIKDGETTPDLAMTLETVGCVGCCGLAPVATVNEDVVGDITKKKLNDLIHHIKED
;
A
#
# COMPACT_ATOMS: atom_id res chain seq x y z
N MET A 1 -1.93 -3.75 -17.52
CA MET A 1 -0.86 -3.37 -18.47
C MET A 1 0.05 -4.57 -18.68
N LYS A 2 0.26 -4.99 -19.93
CA LYS A 2 1.24 -6.04 -20.21
C LYS A 2 2.63 -5.46 -20.06
N VAL A 3 3.49 -6.10 -19.25
CA VAL A 3 4.90 -5.71 -19.08
C VAL A 3 5.59 -5.57 -20.45
N GLU A 4 5.16 -6.37 -21.44
CA GLU A 4 5.58 -6.38 -22.84
C GLU A 4 5.37 -5.05 -23.58
N GLU A 5 4.45 -4.18 -23.15
CA GLU A 5 4.15 -2.90 -23.81
C GLU A 5 4.90 -1.70 -23.22
N LEU A 6 5.64 -1.89 -22.11
CA LEU A 6 6.46 -0.84 -21.49
C LEU A 6 7.48 -0.24 -22.46
N ASN A 7 7.40 1.07 -22.70
CA ASN A 7 8.37 1.87 -23.46
C ASN A 7 9.09 2.83 -22.50
N VAL A 8 10.41 2.63 -22.32
CA VAL A 8 11.21 3.36 -21.33
C VAL A 8 11.31 4.85 -21.66
N ASP A 9 11.61 5.19 -22.92
CA ASP A 9 11.77 6.59 -23.33
C ASP A 9 10.46 7.37 -23.29
N ALA A 10 9.32 6.71 -23.54
CA ALA A 10 8.00 7.32 -23.43
C ALA A 10 7.65 7.69 -21.97
N VAL A 11 8.00 6.83 -21.01
CA VAL A 11 7.70 7.05 -19.59
C VAL A 11 8.61 8.12 -18.97
N ILE A 12 9.89 8.13 -19.33
CA ILE A 12 10.85 9.11 -18.79
C ILE A 12 10.78 10.47 -19.50
N GLY A 13 10.35 10.49 -20.75
CA GLY A 13 10.20 11.71 -21.53
C GLY A 13 11.51 12.47 -21.68
N LYS A 14 11.45 13.80 -21.53
CA LYS A 14 12.58 14.69 -21.85
C LYS A 14 13.79 14.49 -20.93
N VAL A 15 13.59 14.00 -19.70
CA VAL A 15 14.67 13.76 -18.73
C VAL A 15 15.59 12.63 -19.20
N GLY A 16 15.10 11.73 -20.05
CA GLY A 16 15.90 10.60 -20.56
C GLY A 16 17.11 11.05 -21.37
N LYS A 17 17.08 12.26 -21.92
CA LYS A 17 18.20 12.81 -22.72
C LYS A 17 19.47 13.05 -21.91
N ILE A 18 19.37 13.18 -20.58
CA ILE A 18 20.50 13.44 -19.68
C ILE A 18 20.87 12.24 -18.81
N LEU A 19 20.14 11.13 -18.92
CA LEU A 19 20.34 9.92 -18.12
C LEU A 19 21.04 8.84 -18.93
N CYS A 20 21.85 8.02 -18.26
CA CYS A 20 22.37 6.82 -18.87
C CYS A 20 21.26 5.76 -19.02
N GLU A 21 21.43 4.79 -19.92
CA GLU A 21 20.43 3.75 -20.19
C GLU A 21 20.01 2.96 -18.95
N HIS A 22 20.96 2.71 -18.03
CA HIS A 22 20.69 2.03 -16.78
C HIS A 22 19.79 2.87 -15.85
N ASP A 23 20.07 4.16 -15.70
CA ASP A 23 19.26 5.05 -14.86
C ASP A 23 17.87 5.29 -15.45
N LYS A 24 17.76 5.26 -16.79
CA LYS A 24 16.46 5.26 -17.46
C LYS A 24 15.63 4.02 -17.07
N LYS A 25 16.23 2.84 -17.13
CA LYS A 25 15.55 1.59 -16.76
C LYS A 25 15.15 1.56 -15.28
N LYS A 26 15.98 2.10 -14.39
CA LYS A 26 15.62 2.30 -12.98
C LYS A 26 14.47 3.28 -12.78
N GLY A 27 14.50 4.40 -13.48
CA GLY A 27 13.53 5.48 -13.34
C GLY A 27 12.09 5.08 -13.68
N VAL A 28 11.91 4.07 -14.53
CA VAL A 28 10.57 3.56 -14.89
C VAL A 28 9.99 2.54 -13.91
N LEU A 29 10.78 2.02 -12.97
CA LEU A 29 10.35 0.94 -12.06
C LEU A 29 9.15 1.36 -11.21
N ILE A 30 9.22 2.52 -10.55
CA ILE A 30 8.15 3.03 -9.67
C ILE A 30 6.82 3.17 -10.42
N HIS A 31 6.85 3.80 -11.60
CA HIS A 31 5.65 3.96 -12.45
C HIS A 31 5.10 2.60 -12.92
N THR A 32 5.98 1.64 -13.19
CA THR A 32 5.55 0.30 -13.61
C THR A 32 4.93 -0.47 -12.47
N PHE A 33 5.50 -0.40 -11.26
CA PHE A 33 4.94 -1.01 -10.05
C PHE A 33 3.57 -0.43 -9.71
N GLN A 34 3.39 0.88 -9.83
CA GLN A 34 2.08 1.53 -9.62
C GLN A 34 1.01 0.94 -10.54
N LYS A 35 1.29 0.83 -11.85
CA LYS A 35 0.35 0.23 -12.80
C LYS A 35 0.07 -1.24 -12.54
N ILE A 36 1.11 -2.04 -12.23
CA ILE A 36 0.91 -3.46 -11.89
C ILE A 36 0.00 -3.58 -10.67
N GLN A 37 0.23 -2.75 -9.65
CA GLN A 37 -0.56 -2.78 -8.42
C GLN A 37 -1.98 -2.23 -8.62
N GLU A 38 -2.20 -1.26 -9.51
CA GLU A 38 -3.55 -0.81 -9.91
C GLU A 38 -4.35 -1.94 -10.58
N ASP A 39 -3.70 -2.74 -11.44
CA ASP A 39 -4.35 -3.82 -12.18
C ASP A 39 -4.56 -5.10 -11.34
N HIS A 40 -3.61 -5.43 -10.46
CA HIS A 40 -3.57 -6.70 -9.73
C HIS A 40 -3.81 -6.58 -8.22
N GLY A 41 -3.76 -5.37 -7.65
CA GLY A 41 -3.84 -5.12 -6.21
C GLY A 41 -2.55 -5.37 -5.42
N TYR A 42 -1.54 -5.98 -6.05
CA TYR A 42 -0.21 -6.27 -5.48
C TYR A 42 0.82 -6.41 -6.60
N LEU A 43 2.06 -6.78 -6.26
CA LEU A 43 3.15 -7.07 -7.20
C LEU A 43 3.43 -8.59 -7.28
N PRO A 44 2.85 -9.30 -8.27
CA PRO A 44 3.14 -10.72 -8.49
C PRO A 44 4.60 -10.96 -8.87
N GLU A 45 5.20 -12.01 -8.31
CA GLU A 45 6.58 -12.41 -8.59
C GLU A 45 6.83 -12.65 -10.09
N ASP A 46 5.90 -13.30 -10.80
CA ASP A 46 6.03 -13.54 -12.24
C ASP A 46 6.15 -12.24 -13.04
N LEU A 47 5.42 -11.19 -12.65
CA LEU A 47 5.47 -9.90 -13.32
C LEU A 47 6.77 -9.15 -13.00
N LEU A 48 7.29 -9.24 -11.77
CA LEU A 48 8.59 -8.68 -11.40
C LEU A 48 9.74 -9.38 -12.13
N ASN A 49 9.66 -10.71 -12.27
CA ASN A 49 10.60 -11.51 -13.05
C ASN A 49 10.59 -11.12 -14.54
N ASN A 50 9.41 -10.96 -15.12
CA ASN A 50 9.26 -10.51 -16.50
C ASN A 50 9.78 -9.08 -16.70
N LEU A 51 9.54 -8.19 -15.73
CA LEU A 51 10.03 -6.81 -15.75
C LEU A 51 11.56 -6.75 -15.69
N ALA A 52 12.18 -7.53 -14.79
CA ALA A 52 13.63 -7.63 -14.66
C ALA A 52 14.27 -8.09 -15.99
N LYS A 53 13.73 -9.14 -16.61
CA LYS A 53 14.17 -9.64 -17.92
C LYS A 53 14.02 -8.57 -19.01
N LYS A 54 12.85 -7.92 -19.09
CA LYS A 54 12.58 -6.91 -20.11
C LYS A 54 13.50 -5.69 -20.00
N LEU A 55 13.74 -5.21 -18.79
CA LEU A 55 14.63 -4.07 -18.56
C LEU A 55 16.10 -4.49 -18.56
N SER A 56 16.41 -5.79 -18.58
CA SER A 56 17.76 -6.32 -18.40
C SER A 56 18.41 -5.79 -17.10
N LEU A 57 17.62 -5.74 -16.02
CA LEU A 57 18.08 -5.39 -14.68
C LEU A 57 18.17 -6.65 -13.82
N PRO A 58 19.11 -6.72 -12.85
CA PRO A 58 19.13 -7.79 -11.87
C PRO A 58 17.82 -7.83 -11.09
N LEU A 59 17.26 -9.02 -10.86
CA LEU A 59 16.03 -9.18 -10.09
C LEU A 59 16.13 -8.56 -8.69
N ALA A 60 17.29 -8.73 -8.04
CA ALA A 60 17.59 -8.13 -6.73
C ALA A 60 17.43 -6.61 -6.73
N GLU A 61 17.70 -5.95 -7.84
CA GLU A 61 17.55 -4.49 -7.96
C GLU A 61 16.09 -4.08 -8.08
N VAL A 62 15.30 -4.83 -8.85
CA VAL A 62 13.85 -4.64 -8.95
C VAL A 62 13.20 -4.80 -7.58
N TYR A 63 13.55 -5.87 -6.84
CA TYR A 63 13.06 -6.08 -5.47
C TYR A 63 13.57 -5.04 -4.48
N SER A 64 14.81 -4.54 -4.63
CA SER A 64 15.34 -3.48 -3.79
C SER A 64 14.48 -2.22 -3.89
N VAL A 65 14.10 -1.81 -5.11
CA VAL A 65 13.21 -0.66 -5.29
C VAL A 65 11.80 -0.94 -4.80
N ALA A 66 11.23 -2.12 -5.11
CA ALA A 66 9.87 -2.46 -4.70
C ALA A 66 9.73 -2.57 -3.17
N SER A 67 10.71 -3.15 -2.47
CA SER A 67 10.69 -3.31 -1.01
C SER A 67 11.02 -2.03 -0.24
N PHE A 68 11.67 -1.06 -0.87
CA PHE A 68 12.01 0.22 -0.24
C PHE A 68 10.78 1.07 0.07
N TYR A 69 9.79 1.07 -0.84
CA TYR A 69 8.57 1.88 -0.67
C TYR A 69 7.45 1.06 -0.05
N LYS A 70 7.00 1.44 1.16
CA LYS A 70 5.86 0.81 1.85
C LYS A 70 4.54 0.79 1.07
N GLN A 71 4.44 1.60 0.01
CA GLN A 71 3.26 1.62 -0.87
C GLN A 71 3.12 0.34 -1.70
N PHE A 72 4.21 -0.39 -1.94
CA PHE A 72 4.18 -1.59 -2.77
C PHE A 72 4.07 -2.85 -1.91
N HIS A 73 3.21 -3.76 -2.36
CA HIS A 73 2.90 -4.99 -1.63
C HIS A 73 3.16 -6.21 -2.50
N PHE A 74 3.76 -7.26 -1.93
CA PHE A 74 4.08 -8.50 -2.64
C PHE A 74 3.01 -9.59 -2.46
N SER A 75 2.07 -9.37 -1.55
CA SER A 75 0.99 -10.30 -1.25
C SER A 75 -0.35 -9.68 -1.62
N PRO A 76 -1.36 -10.50 -2.01
CA PRO A 76 -2.72 -10.04 -2.23
C PRO A 76 -3.24 -9.29 -1.01
N ARG A 77 -3.96 -8.20 -1.27
CA ARG A 77 -4.62 -7.39 -0.23
C ARG A 77 -6.12 -7.54 -0.32
N GLY A 78 -6.79 -7.34 0.80
CA GLY A 78 -8.23 -7.31 0.86
C GLY A 78 -8.77 -6.07 0.15
N LYS A 79 -10.04 -6.15 -0.26
CA LYS A 79 -10.77 -5.07 -0.94
C LYS A 79 -10.77 -3.76 -0.14
N LYS A 80 -10.82 -3.85 1.19
CA LYS A 80 -10.76 -2.71 2.12
C LYS A 80 -9.44 -2.72 2.89
N VAL A 81 -8.60 -1.72 2.65
CA VAL A 81 -7.37 -1.52 3.39
C VAL A 81 -7.61 -0.57 4.55
N VAL A 82 -7.65 -1.11 5.77
CA VAL A 82 -7.84 -0.33 6.99
C VAL A 82 -6.48 -0.01 7.60
N ARG A 83 -6.12 1.28 7.70
CA ARG A 83 -4.86 1.73 8.29
C ARG A 83 -5.09 2.50 9.57
N VAL A 84 -4.55 2.04 10.69
CA VAL A 84 -4.63 2.75 11.98
C VAL A 84 -3.41 3.65 12.16
N CYS A 85 -3.63 4.93 12.44
CA CYS A 85 -2.55 5.88 12.68
C CYS A 85 -1.91 5.63 14.06
N MET A 86 -0.62 5.29 14.06
CA MET A 86 0.18 5.06 15.26
C MET A 86 1.16 6.20 15.56
N GLY A 87 0.96 7.37 14.93
CA GLY A 87 1.74 8.57 15.22
C GLY A 87 1.51 9.07 16.64
N THR A 88 2.45 9.85 17.17
CA THR A 88 2.49 10.25 18.59
C THR A 88 1.17 10.79 19.12
N ALA A 89 0.50 11.67 18.36
CA ALA A 89 -0.79 12.23 18.76
C ALA A 89 -1.90 11.17 18.85
N CYS A 90 -1.96 10.25 17.89
CA CYS A 90 -2.93 9.17 17.88
C CYS A 90 -2.61 8.12 18.96
N HIS A 91 -1.33 7.80 19.14
CA HIS A 91 -0.86 6.88 20.17
C HIS A 91 -1.28 7.33 21.58
N VAL A 92 -1.01 8.59 21.93
CA VAL A 92 -1.37 9.15 23.25
C VAL A 92 -2.89 9.24 23.44
N ARG A 93 -3.66 9.44 22.36
CA ARG A 93 -5.13 9.43 22.39
C ARG A 93 -5.75 8.04 22.35
N GLY A 94 -4.94 6.98 22.40
CA GLY A 94 -5.44 5.61 22.54
C GLY A 94 -5.71 4.88 21.21
N ALA A 95 -5.02 5.24 20.12
CA ALA A 95 -5.11 4.51 18.85
C ALA A 95 -4.82 3.00 18.98
N LYS A 96 -4.00 2.60 19.96
CA LYS A 96 -3.80 1.17 20.26
C LYS A 96 -5.12 0.44 20.56
N LYS A 97 -6.04 1.08 21.30
CA LYS A 97 -7.35 0.48 21.59
C LYS A 97 -8.22 0.32 20.35
N VAL A 98 -8.04 1.20 19.35
CA VAL A 98 -8.71 1.09 18.06
C VAL A 98 -8.14 -0.09 17.28
N LEU A 99 -6.81 -0.23 17.24
CA LEU A 99 -6.14 -1.37 16.62
C LEU A 99 -6.57 -2.70 17.27
N ASP A 100 -6.43 -2.81 18.60
CA ASP A 100 -6.76 -4.03 19.36
C ASP A 100 -8.22 -4.47 19.08
N ALA A 101 -9.16 -3.52 19.07
CA ALA A 101 -10.56 -3.83 18.78
C ALA A 101 -10.82 -4.28 17.33
N LEU A 102 -10.08 -3.76 16.36
CA LEU A 102 -10.16 -4.24 14.97
C LEU A 102 -9.53 -5.63 14.82
N GLU A 103 -8.41 -5.90 15.50
CA GLU A 103 -7.78 -7.23 15.53
C GLU A 103 -8.73 -8.28 16.11
N ASP A 104 -9.38 -7.97 17.24
CA ASP A 104 -10.31 -8.87 17.91
C ASP A 104 -11.56 -9.14 17.05
N GLU A 105 -12.13 -8.11 16.44
CA GLU A 105 -13.36 -8.21 15.66
C GLU A 105 -13.20 -9.02 14.37
N PHE A 106 -12.07 -8.86 13.69
CA PHE A 106 -11.80 -9.52 12.40
C PHE A 106 -10.86 -10.72 12.52
N CYS A 107 -10.41 -11.04 13.74
CA CYS A 107 -9.53 -12.18 14.05
C CYS A 107 -8.24 -12.19 13.19
N ILE A 108 -7.66 -11.01 12.98
CA ILE A 108 -6.41 -10.81 12.22
C ILE A 108 -5.46 -9.91 13.01
N LYS A 109 -4.17 -9.90 12.65
CA LYS A 109 -3.15 -9.00 13.22
C LYS A 109 -2.76 -7.86 12.28
N ASP A 110 -2.06 -6.86 12.83
CA ASP A 110 -1.39 -5.83 12.03
C ASP A 110 -0.52 -6.46 10.92
N GLY A 111 -0.81 -6.09 9.67
CA GLY A 111 -0.17 -6.59 8.46
C GLY A 111 -0.88 -7.79 7.82
N GLU A 112 -1.95 -8.31 8.43
CA GLU A 112 -2.68 -9.47 7.91
C GLU A 112 -3.93 -9.07 7.12
N THR A 113 -4.37 -10.00 6.27
CA THR A 113 -5.57 -9.89 5.45
C THR A 113 -6.52 -11.01 5.84
N THR A 114 -7.82 -10.72 5.87
CA THR A 114 -8.83 -11.72 6.18
C THR A 114 -8.84 -12.85 5.13
N PRO A 115 -9.20 -14.09 5.49
CA PRO A 115 -9.17 -15.23 4.56
C PRO A 115 -10.06 -15.08 3.32
N ASP A 116 -11.10 -14.26 3.41
CA ASP A 116 -12.04 -13.93 2.34
C ASP A 116 -11.58 -12.77 1.45
N LEU A 117 -10.41 -12.19 1.72
CA LEU A 117 -9.89 -10.99 1.05
C LEU A 117 -10.86 -9.78 1.13
N ALA A 118 -11.73 -9.73 2.14
CA ALA A 118 -12.60 -8.57 2.36
C ALA A 118 -11.78 -7.37 2.86
N MET A 119 -10.84 -7.58 3.79
CA MET A 119 -10.04 -6.49 4.35
C MET A 119 -8.61 -6.85 4.71
N THR A 120 -7.74 -5.85 4.68
CA THR A 120 -6.38 -5.89 5.24
C THR A 120 -6.27 -4.87 6.35
N LEU A 121 -5.72 -5.27 7.50
CA LEU A 121 -5.44 -4.37 8.62
C LEU A 121 -3.95 -4.01 8.63
N GLU A 122 -3.63 -2.72 8.68
CA GLU A 122 -2.25 -2.23 8.77
C GLU A 122 -2.13 -1.06 9.76
N THR A 123 -0.92 -0.82 10.24
CA THR A 123 -0.57 0.42 10.93
C THR A 123 0.19 1.39 10.02
N VAL A 124 -0.06 2.69 10.21
CA VAL A 124 0.67 3.76 9.53
C VAL A 124 1.30 4.71 10.54
N GLY A 125 2.52 5.15 10.27
CA GLY A 125 3.27 6.02 11.19
C GLY A 125 2.60 7.37 11.42
N CYS A 126 2.05 8.01 10.39
CA CYS A 126 1.27 9.23 10.54
C CYS A 126 0.38 9.46 9.31
N VAL A 127 -0.87 9.82 9.53
CA VAL A 127 -1.80 10.25 8.46
C VAL A 127 -1.74 11.76 8.23
N GLY A 128 -1.23 12.54 9.20
CA GLY A 128 -1.16 14.00 9.13
C GLY A 128 -2.40 14.73 9.68
N CYS A 129 -3.44 14.01 10.07
CA CYS A 129 -4.69 14.58 10.60
C CYS A 129 -4.72 14.66 12.14
N CYS A 130 -3.64 15.12 12.77
CA CYS A 130 -3.48 15.08 14.23
C CYS A 130 -4.60 15.80 15.02
N GLY A 131 -5.26 16.80 14.44
CA GLY A 131 -6.41 17.49 15.05
C GLY A 131 -7.62 16.58 15.27
N LEU A 132 -7.74 15.50 14.49
CA LEU A 132 -8.80 14.50 14.55
C LEU A 132 -8.34 13.21 15.22
N ALA A 133 -7.22 13.20 15.96
CA ALA A 133 -6.75 11.98 16.60
C ALA A 133 -7.75 11.43 17.65
N PRO A 134 -7.97 10.11 17.75
CA PRO A 134 -7.39 9.02 16.94
C PRO A 134 -7.95 8.95 15.52
N VAL A 135 -7.08 8.61 14.55
CA VAL A 135 -7.41 8.55 13.12
C VAL A 135 -7.13 7.14 12.57
N ALA A 136 -8.00 6.69 11.68
CA ALA A 136 -7.76 5.55 10.79
C ALA A 136 -8.13 5.94 9.35
N THR A 137 -7.70 5.16 8.37
CA THR A 137 -8.14 5.30 6.98
C THR A 137 -8.76 4.00 6.50
N VAL A 138 -9.80 4.07 5.68
CA VAL A 138 -10.30 2.93 4.90
C VAL A 138 -10.01 3.26 3.45
N ASN A 139 -9.07 2.54 2.84
CA ASN A 139 -8.50 2.88 1.54
C ASN A 139 -7.94 4.32 1.53
N GLU A 140 -8.62 5.24 0.86
CA GLU A 140 -8.27 6.66 0.76
C GLU A 140 -9.11 7.55 1.71
N ASP A 141 -10.19 7.02 2.27
CA ASP A 141 -11.11 7.76 3.13
C ASP A 141 -10.57 7.85 4.56
N VAL A 142 -10.55 9.07 5.11
CA VAL A 142 -10.04 9.36 6.46
C VAL A 142 -11.18 9.35 7.47
N VAL A 143 -11.03 8.53 8.51
CA VAL A 143 -11.95 8.43 9.65
C VAL A 143 -11.28 9.01 10.88
N GLY A 144 -11.77 10.18 11.32
CA GLY A 144 -11.24 10.93 12.44
C GLY A 144 -12.12 10.91 13.69
N ASP A 145 -11.50 11.25 14.82
CA ASP A 145 -12.11 11.34 16.14
C ASP A 145 -12.82 10.02 16.50
N ILE A 146 -12.07 8.92 16.38
CA ILE A 146 -12.59 7.57 16.58
C ILE A 146 -12.90 7.36 18.06
N THR A 147 -14.18 7.51 18.40
CA THR A 147 -14.77 7.10 19.67
C THR A 147 -15.26 5.66 19.60
N LYS A 148 -15.62 5.06 20.74
CA LYS A 148 -16.22 3.70 20.76
C LYS A 148 -17.43 3.55 19.84
N LYS A 149 -18.28 4.58 19.76
CA LYS A 149 -19.46 4.58 18.88
C LYS A 149 -19.04 4.57 17.41
N LYS A 150 -18.18 5.51 17.02
CA LYS A 150 -17.65 5.60 15.64
C LYS A 150 -16.85 4.38 15.23
N LEU A 151 -16.19 3.71 16.17
CA LEU A 151 -15.50 2.45 15.92
C LEU A 151 -16.47 1.33 15.55
N ASN A 152 -17.60 1.22 16.25
CA ASN A 152 -18.65 0.26 15.90
C ASN A 152 -19.26 0.58 14.53
N ASP A 153 -19.51 1.87 14.26
CA ASP A 153 -20.00 2.32 12.95
C ASP A 153 -19.00 1.98 11.83
N LEU A 154 -17.70 2.16 12.09
CA LEU A 154 -16.62 1.79 11.19
C LEU A 154 -16.58 0.28 10.92
N ILE A 155 -16.66 -0.55 11.96
CA ILE A 155 -16.70 -2.00 11.85
C ILE A 155 -17.89 -2.46 10.99
N HIS A 156 -19.06 -1.87 11.21
CA HIS A 156 -20.25 -2.17 10.42
C HIS A 156 -20.06 -1.82 8.94
N HIS A 157 -19.52 -0.62 8.68
CA HIS A 157 -19.20 -0.20 7.32
C HIS A 157 -18.18 -1.10 6.63
N ILE A 158 -17.20 -1.64 7.37
CA ILE A 158 -16.24 -2.60 6.80
C ILE A 158 -16.94 -3.91 6.40
N LYS A 159 -17.92 -4.38 7.17
CA LYS A 159 -18.63 -5.65 6.91
C LYS A 159 -19.71 -5.61 5.83
N GLU A 160 -20.31 -4.45 5.55
CA GLU A 160 -21.48 -4.34 4.67
C GLU A 160 -21.18 -4.29 3.15
N ASP A 161 -19.92 -4.17 2.71
CA ASP A 161 -19.52 -4.26 1.28
C ASP A 161 -18.31 -5.17 1.05
#